data_AF-A0A8R1EA03-F1
#
_entry.id   AF-A0A8R1EA03-F1
#
_cell.length_a   1.000
_cell.length_b   1.000
_cell.length_c   1.000
_cell.angle_alpha   90.00
_cell.angle_beta   90.00
_cell.angle_gamma   90.00
#
_symmetry.space_group_name_H-M   'P 1'
#
loop_
_entity.id
_entity.type
_entity.pdbx_description
1 polymer ?
#
loop_
_entity_poly.entity_id
_entity_poly.type
_entity_poly.pdbx_seq_one_letter_code
_entity_poly.pdbx_strand_id
1 'polypeptide(L)'
;MIRENLPGAHVSGGVSNISFSFRGMEAIREAMHSVFLFYAIKAGMDMGIVNAGALPLYEDIDKPLLQLLEDLLFNRDPEATEKLLVAAQEMKKGGKKSDQKPDEWRGTSVEERLKFALVKGIDQFVVSDTEEARQNTQKYPRPLNVIERPLMDGMAVVGELFGAGKMFLPQVIKSARVMKKAVAHLLPFMEIERQANIEKMGLSEDESPYQGTVVIATVKGDVHDIGKNIVAVVLGCNNFKVVDLGVMTPCENIIKAAIEEKADFIGLSGLITPSLDEMVHVAKEMNRVGLNIPLLIGGATTSKTHTAVKISPRYPHPVVHCLDASKSVVVCSSLSDETVRDAFLQDLNEDYED
;
A
#
# COMPACT_ATOMS: atom_id res chain seq x y z
N MET A 1 2.77 32.30 6.06
CA MET A 1 2.80 33.10 7.31
C MET A 1 3.14 32.29 8.56
N ILE A 2 2.33 31.32 9.05
CA ILE A 2 2.66 30.61 10.30
C ILE A 2 3.94 29.77 10.17
N ARG A 3 4.01 28.92 9.14
CA ARG A 3 5.20 28.07 8.86
C ARG A 3 6.47 28.86 8.60
N GLU A 4 6.35 30.00 7.92
CA GLU A 4 7.49 30.86 7.57
C GLU A 4 8.05 31.60 8.79
N ASN A 5 7.19 32.04 9.71
CA ASN A 5 7.62 32.87 10.85
C ASN A 5 7.90 32.06 12.12
N LEU A 6 7.36 30.84 12.25
CA LEU A 6 7.47 30.00 13.45
C LEU A 6 7.94 28.58 13.08
N PRO A 7 9.23 28.41 12.72
CA PRO A 7 9.79 27.09 12.46
C PRO A 7 9.65 26.20 13.70
N GLY A 8 8.96 25.06 13.55
CA GLY A 8 8.64 24.13 14.64
C GLY A 8 7.22 24.25 15.20
N ALA A 9 6.45 25.28 14.82
CA ALA A 9 5.03 25.34 15.16
C ALA A 9 4.22 24.39 14.25
N HIS A 10 3.30 23.64 14.88
CA HIS A 10 2.28 22.84 14.20
C HIS A 10 0.93 23.55 14.22
N VAL A 11 0.14 23.37 13.17
CA VAL A 11 -1.18 23.97 12.99
C VAL A 11 -2.24 22.87 13.12
N SER A 12 -3.07 23.00 14.16
CA SER A 12 -4.22 22.15 14.40
C SER A 12 -5.49 22.99 14.55
N GLY A 13 -6.62 22.51 14.05
CA GLY A 13 -7.87 23.26 14.12
C GLY A 13 -9.13 22.43 13.88
N GLY A 14 -10.22 22.82 14.55
CA GLY A 14 -11.55 22.30 14.27
C GLY A 14 -12.12 22.90 13.00
N VAL A 15 -12.37 22.07 11.99
CA VAL A 15 -12.82 22.55 10.66
C VAL A 15 -14.31 22.86 10.66
N SER A 16 -15.09 22.25 11.56
CA SER A 16 -16.55 22.33 11.60
C SER A 16 -17.16 23.74 11.63
N ASN A 17 -16.39 24.74 12.04
CA ASN A 17 -16.86 26.12 12.13
C ASN A 17 -16.99 26.80 10.75
N ILE A 18 -16.20 26.40 9.75
CA ILE A 18 -16.25 27.02 8.42
C ILE A 18 -17.61 26.80 7.73
N SER A 19 -18.27 25.68 8.06
CA SER A 19 -19.56 25.29 7.47
C SER A 19 -20.76 25.57 8.38
N PHE A 20 -20.57 26.34 9.46
CA PHE A 20 -21.58 26.56 10.49
C PHE A 20 -22.90 27.12 9.94
N SER A 21 -22.82 28.05 8.99
CA SER A 21 -23.97 28.68 8.35
C SER A 21 -24.82 27.71 7.52
N PHE A 22 -24.30 26.52 7.22
CA PHE A 22 -24.96 25.47 6.43
C PHE A 22 -25.46 24.30 7.30
N ARG A 23 -25.69 24.52 8.60
CA ARG A 23 -26.27 23.52 9.51
C ARG A 23 -27.55 22.89 8.94
N GLY A 24 -27.63 21.56 8.97
CA GLY A 24 -28.74 20.80 8.38
C GLY A 24 -28.59 20.55 6.87
N MET A 25 -27.46 20.94 6.27
CA MET A 25 -27.11 20.70 4.87
C MET A 25 -25.82 19.89 4.79
N GLU A 26 -25.83 18.68 5.35
CA GLU A 26 -24.62 17.89 5.60
C GLU A 26 -23.77 17.66 4.34
N ALA A 27 -24.38 17.38 3.18
CA ALA A 27 -23.64 17.21 1.92
C ALA A 27 -22.74 18.40 1.56
N ILE A 28 -23.23 19.63 1.77
CA ILE A 28 -22.46 20.86 1.49
C ILE A 28 -21.40 21.08 2.56
N ARG A 29 -21.72 20.80 3.82
CA ARG A 29 -20.78 20.92 4.93
C ARG A 29 -19.60 19.97 4.76
N GLU A 30 -19.89 18.72 4.44
CA GLU A 30 -18.92 17.66 4.20
C GLU A 30 -18.03 17.98 2.98
N ALA A 31 -18.62 18.41 1.86
CA ALA A 31 -17.87 18.88 0.70
C ALA A 31 -16.98 20.09 1.04
N MET A 32 -17.50 21.09 1.75
CA MET A 32 -16.74 22.27 2.18
C MET A 32 -15.55 21.90 3.07
N HIS A 33 -15.74 20.97 4.02
CA HIS A 33 -14.64 20.47 4.85
C HIS A 33 -13.57 19.78 4.01
N SER A 34 -13.96 18.96 3.01
CA SER A 34 -13.03 18.27 2.12
C SER A 34 -12.20 19.26 1.29
N VAL A 35 -12.85 20.27 0.70
CA VAL A 35 -12.18 21.34 -0.07
C VAL A 35 -11.24 22.16 0.82
N PHE A 36 -11.70 22.59 2.00
CA PHE A 36 -10.85 23.33 2.92
C PHE A 36 -9.62 22.54 3.32
N LEU A 37 -9.78 21.27 3.70
CA LEU A 37 -8.66 20.40 4.11
C LEU A 37 -7.66 20.19 2.97
N PHE A 38 -8.12 19.97 1.74
CA PHE A 38 -7.26 19.85 0.56
C PHE A 38 -6.30 21.05 0.43
N TYR A 39 -6.82 22.27 0.53
CA TYR A 39 -6.02 23.48 0.44
C TYR A 39 -5.23 23.79 1.71
N ALA A 40 -5.79 23.54 2.90
CA ALA A 40 -5.13 23.82 4.17
C ALA A 40 -3.91 22.91 4.38
N ILE A 41 -3.99 21.63 4.00
CA ILE A 41 -2.84 20.70 4.04
C ILE A 41 -1.75 21.18 3.10
N LYS A 42 -2.10 21.59 1.88
CA LYS A 42 -1.15 22.18 0.92
C LYS A 42 -0.50 23.46 1.44
N ALA A 43 -1.23 24.25 2.24
CA ALA A 43 -0.70 25.43 2.93
C ALA A 43 0.07 25.11 4.22
N GLY A 44 0.17 23.83 4.61
CA GLY A 44 0.99 23.35 5.72
C GLY A 44 0.24 23.08 7.03
N MET A 45 -1.08 22.88 7.02
CA MET A 45 -1.85 22.42 8.18
C MET A 45 -1.48 20.99 8.57
N ASP A 46 -1.22 20.72 9.85
CA ASP A 46 -0.80 19.39 10.34
C ASP A 46 -1.98 18.48 10.71
N MET A 47 -3.05 19.03 11.32
CA MET A 47 -4.14 18.23 11.86
C MET A 47 -5.49 18.95 11.83
N GLY A 48 -6.49 18.37 11.17
CA GLY A 48 -7.88 18.83 11.22
C GLY A 48 -8.75 17.97 12.15
N ILE A 49 -9.50 18.59 13.06
CA ILE A 49 -10.52 17.90 13.86
C ILE A 49 -11.84 17.91 13.08
N VAL A 50 -12.22 16.75 12.55
CA VAL A 50 -13.36 16.54 11.63
C VAL A 50 -14.02 15.18 11.81
N ASN A 51 -15.25 15.05 11.33
CA ASN A 51 -15.86 13.74 11.12
C ASN A 51 -15.34 13.12 9.82
N ALA A 52 -14.23 12.39 9.89
CA ALA A 52 -13.57 11.85 8.71
C ALA A 52 -14.39 10.77 7.98
N GLY A 53 -15.31 10.10 8.67
CA GLY A 53 -16.18 9.09 8.04
C GLY A 53 -17.18 9.69 7.05
N ALA A 54 -17.44 10.99 7.17
CA ALA A 54 -18.42 11.74 6.39
C ALA A 54 -17.78 12.59 5.27
N LEU A 55 -16.45 12.61 5.14
CA LEU A 55 -15.80 13.41 4.11
C LEU A 55 -15.89 12.72 2.74
N PRO A 56 -16.47 13.37 1.71
CA PRO A 56 -16.36 12.90 0.33
C PRO A 56 -14.91 13.05 -0.15
N LEU A 57 -14.51 12.23 -1.14
CA LEU A 57 -13.27 12.46 -1.87
C LEU A 57 -13.37 13.81 -2.59
N TYR A 58 -12.28 14.56 -2.61
CA TYR A 58 -12.23 15.85 -3.29
C TYR A 58 -12.68 15.74 -4.77
N GLU A 59 -12.28 14.66 -5.45
CA GLU A 59 -12.61 14.43 -6.87
C GLU A 59 -14.07 14.04 -7.12
N ASP A 60 -14.78 13.60 -6.10
CA ASP A 60 -16.19 13.20 -6.21
C ASP A 60 -17.14 14.39 -6.08
N ILE A 61 -16.63 15.54 -5.64
CA ILE A 61 -17.44 16.75 -5.48
C ILE A 61 -17.81 17.25 -6.88
N ASP A 62 -19.11 17.41 -7.13
CA ASP A 62 -19.65 17.93 -8.38
C ASP A 62 -18.95 19.25 -8.78
N LYS A 63 -18.52 19.36 -10.05
CA LYS A 63 -17.66 20.46 -10.50
C LYS A 63 -18.28 21.85 -10.25
N PRO A 64 -19.56 22.10 -10.58
CA PRO A 64 -20.27 23.31 -10.18
C PRO A 64 -20.21 23.60 -8.68
N LEU A 65 -20.48 22.60 -7.83
CA LEU A 65 -20.42 22.77 -6.37
C LEU A 65 -18.98 23.04 -5.90
N LEU A 66 -17.99 22.35 -6.44
CA LEU A 66 -16.58 22.53 -6.11
C LEU A 66 -16.14 23.97 -6.39
N GLN A 67 -16.49 24.52 -7.56
CA GLN A 67 -16.19 25.90 -7.93
C GLN A 67 -16.80 26.89 -6.94
N LEU A 68 -18.08 26.73 -6.60
CA LEU A 68 -18.75 27.60 -5.61
C LEU A 68 -18.10 27.53 -4.22
N LEU A 69 -17.68 26.34 -3.79
CA LEU A 69 -16.98 26.15 -2.52
C LEU A 69 -15.60 26.81 -2.53
N GLU A 70 -14.83 26.66 -3.60
CA GLU A 70 -13.54 27.33 -3.74
C GLU A 70 -13.68 28.86 -3.76
N ASP A 71 -14.64 29.38 -4.53
CA ASP A 71 -14.86 30.82 -4.66
C ASP A 71 -15.28 31.44 -3.32
N LEU A 72 -16.07 30.70 -2.52
CA LEU A 72 -16.41 31.10 -1.16
C LEU A 72 -15.19 31.05 -0.22
N LEU A 73 -14.46 29.93 -0.18
CA LEU A 73 -13.35 29.72 0.76
C LEU A 73 -12.17 30.67 0.50
N PHE A 74 -11.90 30.98 -0.77
CA PHE A 74 -10.86 31.93 -1.15
C PHE A 74 -11.36 33.37 -1.29
N ASN A 75 -12.66 33.61 -1.07
CA ASN A 75 -13.29 34.91 -1.24
C ASN A 75 -12.98 35.53 -2.63
N ARG A 76 -13.08 34.72 -3.69
CA ARG A 76 -12.82 35.12 -5.09
C ARG A 76 -14.01 35.84 -5.72
N ASP A 77 -15.21 35.47 -5.29
CA ASP A 77 -16.46 36.04 -5.79
C ASP A 77 -17.22 36.71 -4.63
N PRO A 78 -17.48 38.03 -4.70
CA PRO A 78 -18.29 38.75 -3.71
C PRO A 78 -19.69 38.15 -3.49
N GLU A 79 -20.24 37.47 -4.50
CA GLU A 79 -21.57 36.86 -4.47
C GLU A 79 -21.53 35.35 -4.12
N ALA A 80 -20.36 34.79 -3.79
CA ALA A 80 -20.19 33.35 -3.55
C ALA A 80 -21.15 32.80 -2.48
N THR A 81 -21.42 33.59 -1.44
CA THR A 81 -22.34 33.20 -0.36
C THR A 81 -23.77 33.01 -0.88
N GLU A 82 -24.26 33.96 -1.68
CA GLU A 82 -25.62 33.89 -2.24
C GLU A 82 -25.74 32.77 -3.26
N LYS A 83 -24.76 32.62 -4.16
CA LYS A 83 -24.73 31.54 -5.16
C LYS A 83 -24.70 30.17 -4.51
N LEU A 84 -23.90 29.99 -3.45
CA LEU A 84 -23.87 28.73 -2.71
C LEU A 84 -25.20 28.49 -1.98
N LEU A 85 -25.83 29.51 -1.38
CA LEU A 85 -27.14 29.37 -0.75
C LEU A 85 -28.24 28.99 -1.74
N VAL A 86 -28.23 29.52 -2.97
CA VAL A 86 -29.16 29.13 -4.04
C VAL A 86 -28.95 27.67 -4.41
N ALA A 87 -27.71 27.27 -4.71
CA ALA A 87 -27.37 25.87 -5.02
C ALA A 87 -27.77 24.93 -3.87
N ALA A 88 -27.59 25.39 -2.63
CA ALA A 88 -27.98 24.67 -1.43
C ALA A 88 -29.49 24.45 -1.33
N GLN A 89 -30.29 25.48 -1.64
CA GLN A 89 -31.75 25.37 -1.68
C GLN A 89 -32.23 24.45 -2.81
N GLU A 90 -31.58 24.48 -3.96
CA GLU A 90 -31.86 23.58 -5.09
C GLU A 90 -31.59 22.11 -4.72
N MET A 91 -30.45 21.83 -4.08
CA MET A 91 -30.14 20.49 -3.54
C MET A 91 -31.14 20.03 -2.47
N LYS A 92 -31.68 20.95 -1.66
CA LYS A 92 -32.68 20.64 -0.64
C LYS A 92 -34.07 20.38 -1.23
N LYS A 93 -34.43 21.08 -2.32
CA LYS A 93 -35.69 20.88 -3.08
C LYS A 93 -35.64 19.63 -3.95
N GLY A 94 -34.46 19.26 -4.46
CA GLY A 94 -34.17 17.95 -5.04
C GLY A 94 -34.04 16.87 -3.97
N GLY A 95 -35.10 16.66 -3.17
CA GLY A 95 -35.11 15.70 -2.08
C GLY A 95 -34.53 14.36 -2.50
N LYS A 96 -33.45 13.93 -1.82
CA LYS A 96 -32.91 12.56 -1.83
C LYS A 96 -32.81 11.89 -3.21
N LYS A 97 -32.50 12.65 -4.26
CA LYS A 97 -31.96 12.06 -5.48
C LYS A 97 -30.46 11.95 -5.32
N SER A 98 -30.03 10.97 -4.54
CA SER A 98 -28.81 10.25 -4.87
C SER A 98 -29.07 9.55 -6.21
N ASP A 99 -29.09 10.32 -7.30
CA ASP A 99 -29.20 9.83 -8.68
C ASP A 99 -27.84 9.30 -9.19
N GLN A 100 -26.87 9.06 -8.30
CA GLN A 100 -25.97 7.94 -8.52
C GLN A 100 -26.75 6.68 -8.19
N LYS A 101 -27.27 5.99 -9.22
CA LYS A 101 -27.73 4.61 -9.04
C LYS A 101 -26.61 3.86 -8.31
N PRO A 102 -26.87 3.26 -7.14
CA PRO A 102 -25.82 2.67 -6.30
C PRO A 102 -24.98 1.58 -7.01
N ASP A 103 -25.43 1.12 -8.18
CA ASP A 103 -24.86 -0.01 -8.92
C ASP A 103 -24.43 0.29 -10.35
N GLU A 104 -24.35 1.55 -10.83
CA GLU A 104 -23.90 1.79 -12.22
C GLU A 104 -22.47 1.27 -12.48
N TRP A 105 -21.59 1.38 -11.48
CA TRP A 105 -20.26 0.80 -11.52
C TRP A 105 -20.27 -0.74 -11.60
N ARG A 106 -21.34 -1.40 -11.16
CA ARG A 106 -21.48 -2.87 -11.24
C ARG A 106 -21.59 -3.38 -12.68
N GLY A 107 -21.97 -2.53 -13.63
CA GLY A 107 -22.00 -2.86 -15.05
C GLY A 107 -20.64 -2.84 -15.76
N THR A 108 -19.58 -2.43 -15.07
CA THR A 108 -18.22 -2.35 -15.63
C THR A 108 -17.46 -3.68 -15.52
N SER A 109 -16.25 -3.76 -16.09
CA SER A 109 -15.42 -4.97 -16.00
C SER A 109 -14.99 -5.26 -14.56
N VAL A 110 -14.65 -6.51 -14.26
CA VAL A 110 -14.23 -6.92 -12.91
C VAL A 110 -13.04 -6.10 -12.39
N GLU A 111 -12.13 -5.71 -13.28
CA GLU A 111 -10.98 -4.87 -12.96
C GLU A 111 -11.41 -3.47 -12.49
N GLU A 112 -12.31 -2.82 -13.23
CA GLU A 112 -12.84 -1.51 -12.86
C GLU A 112 -13.68 -1.57 -11.59
N ARG A 113 -14.42 -2.67 -11.38
CA ARG A 113 -15.18 -2.88 -10.13
C ARG A 113 -14.26 -3.03 -8.92
N LEU A 114 -13.19 -3.82 -9.03
CA LEU A 114 -12.21 -3.99 -7.96
C LEU A 114 -11.50 -2.67 -7.65
N LYS A 115 -11.08 -1.94 -8.69
CA LYS A 115 -10.48 -0.61 -8.57
C LYS A 115 -11.42 0.38 -7.89
N PHE A 116 -12.68 0.44 -8.32
CA PHE A 116 -13.70 1.29 -7.72
C PHE A 116 -13.94 0.93 -6.25
N ALA A 117 -14.09 -0.35 -5.93
CA ALA A 117 -14.29 -0.84 -4.57
C ALA A 117 -13.12 -0.46 -3.64
N LEU A 118 -11.88 -0.55 -4.12
CA LEU A 118 -10.68 -0.12 -3.38
C LEU A 118 -10.66 1.39 -3.15
N VAL A 119 -10.85 2.20 -4.19
CA VAL A 119 -10.82 3.67 -4.08
C VAL A 119 -11.95 4.19 -3.17
N LYS A 120 -13.15 3.61 -3.26
CA LYS A 120 -14.30 4.00 -2.43
C LYS A 120 -14.33 3.34 -1.05
N GLY A 121 -13.54 2.30 -0.82
CA GLY A 121 -13.55 1.54 0.43
C GLY A 121 -14.83 0.70 0.63
N ILE A 122 -15.36 0.11 -0.45
CA ILE A 122 -16.58 -0.73 -0.44
C ILE A 122 -16.18 -2.21 -0.30
N ASP A 123 -16.58 -2.85 0.80
CA ASP A 123 -16.23 -4.26 1.07
C ASP A 123 -17.37 -5.26 0.78
N GLN A 124 -18.53 -4.79 0.34
CA GLN A 124 -19.73 -5.61 0.15
C GLN A 124 -19.56 -6.65 -0.96
N PHE A 125 -19.00 -6.24 -2.11
CA PHE A 125 -18.88 -7.07 -3.31
C PHE A 125 -17.46 -7.55 -3.61
N VAL A 126 -16.48 -7.13 -2.80
CA VAL A 126 -15.06 -7.38 -3.08
C VAL A 126 -14.75 -8.88 -3.19
N VAL A 127 -15.39 -9.72 -2.38
CA VAL A 127 -15.18 -11.18 -2.40
C VAL A 127 -15.70 -11.78 -3.71
N SER A 128 -16.92 -11.42 -4.13
CA SER A 128 -17.50 -11.91 -5.39
C SER A 128 -16.72 -11.41 -6.60
N ASP A 129 -16.28 -10.15 -6.61
CA ASP A 129 -15.49 -9.61 -7.71
C ASP A 129 -14.09 -10.23 -7.76
N THR A 130 -13.47 -10.48 -6.59
CA THR A 130 -12.18 -11.15 -6.51
C THR A 130 -12.27 -12.60 -7.01
N GLU A 131 -13.37 -13.28 -6.70
CA GLU A 131 -13.64 -14.63 -7.21
C GLU A 131 -13.85 -14.65 -8.73
N GLU A 132 -14.62 -13.70 -9.28
CA GLU A 132 -14.81 -13.58 -10.72
C GLU A 132 -13.47 -13.32 -11.45
N ALA A 133 -12.62 -12.45 -10.89
CA ALA A 133 -11.28 -12.22 -11.42
C ALA A 133 -10.43 -13.50 -11.35
N ARG A 134 -10.46 -14.21 -10.22
CA ARG A 134 -9.72 -15.47 -10.03
C ARG A 134 -10.14 -16.56 -11.02
N GLN A 135 -11.44 -16.65 -11.35
CA GLN A 135 -11.96 -17.63 -12.31
C GLN A 135 -11.55 -17.33 -13.75
N ASN A 136 -11.18 -16.08 -14.06
CA ASN A 136 -10.68 -15.70 -15.38
C ASN A 136 -9.21 -16.11 -15.56
N THR A 137 -8.98 -17.42 -15.70
CA THR A 137 -7.64 -18.02 -15.82
C THR A 137 -6.89 -17.59 -17.10
N GLN A 138 -7.61 -17.09 -18.11
CA GLN A 138 -6.97 -16.53 -19.31
C GLN A 138 -6.23 -15.24 -19.00
N LYS A 139 -6.82 -14.34 -18.21
CA LYS A 139 -6.19 -13.09 -17.80
C LYS A 139 -5.29 -13.25 -16.58
N TYR A 140 -5.71 -14.10 -15.63
CA TYR A 140 -5.06 -14.31 -14.34
C TYR A 140 -4.76 -15.80 -14.16
N PRO A 141 -3.67 -16.32 -14.75
CA PRO A 141 -3.32 -17.74 -14.66
C PRO A 141 -3.17 -18.25 -13.23
N ARG A 142 -2.70 -17.38 -12.32
CA ARG A 142 -2.50 -17.68 -10.90
C ARG A 142 -3.34 -16.73 -10.04
N PRO A 143 -3.84 -17.17 -8.87
CA PRO A 143 -4.52 -16.29 -7.91
C PRO A 143 -3.69 -15.04 -7.56
N LEU A 144 -2.36 -15.18 -7.49
CA LEU A 144 -1.43 -14.07 -7.27
C LEU A 144 -1.57 -12.95 -8.30
N ASN A 145 -1.89 -13.26 -9.56
CA ASN A 145 -2.03 -12.25 -10.61
C ASN A 145 -3.22 -11.31 -10.37
N VAL A 146 -4.24 -11.74 -9.63
CA VAL A 146 -5.35 -10.87 -9.21
C VAL A 146 -4.87 -9.85 -8.17
N ILE A 147 -3.94 -10.25 -7.31
CA ILE A 147 -3.31 -9.35 -6.33
C ILE A 147 -2.41 -8.35 -7.05
N GLU A 148 -1.42 -8.83 -7.80
CA GLU A 148 -0.37 -8.00 -8.40
C GLU A 148 -0.87 -7.05 -9.51
N ARG A 149 -2.05 -7.31 -10.09
CA ARG A 149 -2.64 -6.48 -11.15
C ARG A 149 -3.83 -5.66 -10.63
N PRO A 150 -5.11 -6.08 -10.76
CA PRO A 150 -6.24 -5.19 -10.50
C PRO A 150 -6.30 -4.66 -9.06
N LEU A 151 -5.88 -5.46 -8.07
CA LEU A 151 -5.88 -5.00 -6.67
C LEU A 151 -4.75 -4.00 -6.39
N MET A 152 -3.54 -4.25 -6.88
CA MET A 152 -2.42 -3.32 -6.74
C MET A 152 -2.63 -2.03 -7.57
N ASP A 153 -3.22 -2.13 -8.76
CA ASP A 153 -3.60 -0.96 -9.58
C ASP A 153 -4.59 -0.06 -8.83
N GLY A 154 -5.57 -0.64 -8.14
CA GLY A 154 -6.49 0.11 -7.28
C GLY A 154 -5.78 0.78 -6.10
N MET A 155 -4.84 0.08 -5.46
CA MET A 155 -4.04 0.65 -4.37
C MET A 155 -3.07 1.74 -4.83
N ALA A 156 -2.56 1.66 -6.05
CA ALA A 156 -1.73 2.71 -6.65
C ALA A 156 -2.51 4.02 -6.77
N VAL A 157 -3.76 3.97 -7.26
CA VAL A 157 -4.64 5.15 -7.32
C VAL A 157 -4.95 5.71 -5.94
N VAL A 158 -5.20 4.85 -4.94
CA VAL A 158 -5.37 5.28 -3.54
C VAL A 158 -4.12 6.04 -3.05
N GLY A 159 -2.93 5.53 -3.36
CA GLY A 159 -1.65 6.17 -3.05
C GLY A 159 -1.48 7.53 -3.73
N GLU A 160 -1.82 7.65 -5.01
CA GLU A 160 -1.78 8.90 -5.77
C GLU A 160 -2.74 9.94 -5.18
N LEU A 161 -3.98 9.55 -4.88
CA LEU A 161 -4.98 10.45 -4.29
C LEU A 161 -4.58 10.91 -2.89
N PHE A 162 -4.02 10.02 -2.08
CA PHE A 162 -3.51 10.36 -0.76
C PHE A 162 -2.31 11.30 -0.84
N GLY A 163 -1.33 10.99 -1.71
CA GLY A 163 -0.15 11.83 -1.94
C GLY A 163 -0.49 13.22 -2.49
N ALA A 164 -1.56 13.33 -3.29
CA ALA A 164 -2.10 14.59 -3.76
C ALA A 164 -2.95 15.35 -2.71
N GLY A 165 -3.18 14.77 -1.53
CA GLY A 165 -4.03 15.35 -0.48
C GLY A 165 -5.54 15.31 -0.79
N LYS A 166 -5.95 14.61 -1.85
CA LYS A 166 -7.35 14.46 -2.29
C LYS A 166 -8.11 13.36 -1.55
N MET A 167 -7.36 12.46 -0.90
CA MET A 167 -7.85 11.41 -0.03
C MET A 167 -7.18 11.52 1.34
N PHE A 168 -7.94 11.22 2.40
CA PHE A 168 -7.48 11.34 3.79
C PHE A 168 -7.25 9.97 4.43
N LEU A 169 -6.45 9.95 5.50
CA LEU A 169 -6.05 8.71 6.18
C LEU A 169 -7.24 7.77 6.52
N PRO A 170 -8.39 8.24 7.02
CA PRO A 170 -9.52 7.34 7.30
C PRO A 170 -10.14 6.69 6.06
N GLN A 171 -10.05 7.34 4.89
CA GLN A 171 -10.47 6.74 3.62
C GLN A 171 -9.46 5.68 3.18
N VAL A 172 -8.16 5.96 3.28
CA VAL A 172 -7.08 4.99 3.00
C VAL A 172 -7.22 3.73 3.87
N ILE A 173 -7.59 3.88 5.15
CA ILE A 173 -7.85 2.73 6.05
C ILE A 173 -9.03 1.88 5.55
N LYS A 174 -10.10 2.50 5.02
CA LYS A 174 -11.21 1.74 4.41
C LYS A 174 -10.74 0.97 3.17
N SER A 175 -9.97 1.60 2.30
CA SER A 175 -9.35 0.94 1.14
C SER A 175 -8.47 -0.25 1.54
N ALA A 176 -7.65 -0.08 2.58
CA ALA A 176 -6.82 -1.16 3.12
C ALA A 176 -7.66 -2.33 3.66
N ARG A 177 -8.84 -2.05 4.26
CA ARG A 177 -9.77 -3.11 4.71
C ARG A 177 -10.31 -3.92 3.52
N VAL A 178 -10.67 -3.24 2.43
CA VAL A 178 -11.13 -3.90 1.18
C VAL A 178 -10.01 -4.76 0.61
N MET A 179 -8.78 -4.22 0.52
CA MET A 179 -7.59 -4.96 0.07
C MET A 179 -7.34 -6.21 0.92
N LYS A 180 -7.32 -6.08 2.26
CA LYS A 180 -7.12 -7.23 3.16
C LYS A 180 -8.21 -8.30 2.98
N LYS A 181 -9.46 -7.91 2.79
CA LYS A 181 -10.57 -8.84 2.55
C LYS A 181 -10.45 -9.56 1.20
N ALA A 182 -10.01 -8.87 0.15
CA ALA A 182 -9.76 -9.46 -1.16
C ALA A 182 -8.61 -10.48 -1.12
N VAL A 183 -7.48 -10.11 -0.52
CA VAL A 183 -6.32 -10.98 -0.37
C VAL A 183 -6.67 -12.21 0.48
N ALA A 184 -7.39 -12.03 1.59
CA ALA A 184 -7.82 -13.13 2.44
C ALA A 184 -8.69 -14.17 1.70
N HIS A 185 -9.48 -13.75 0.71
CA HIS A 185 -10.24 -14.66 -0.15
C HIS A 185 -9.35 -15.50 -1.07
N LEU A 186 -8.21 -14.95 -1.51
CA LEU A 186 -7.29 -15.64 -2.43
C LEU A 186 -6.33 -16.60 -1.72
N LEU A 187 -6.04 -16.39 -0.42
CA LEU A 187 -5.10 -17.23 0.34
C LEU A 187 -5.38 -18.74 0.26
N PRO A 188 -6.63 -19.23 0.46
CA PRO A 188 -6.90 -20.67 0.37
C PRO A 188 -6.59 -21.25 -1.02
N PHE A 189 -6.79 -20.48 -2.09
CA PHE A 189 -6.52 -20.94 -3.46
C PHE A 189 -5.02 -20.99 -3.75
N MET A 190 -4.25 -20.05 -3.19
CA MET A 190 -2.78 -20.08 -3.27
C MET A 190 -2.22 -21.29 -2.51
N GLU A 191 -2.84 -21.65 -1.38
CA GLU A 191 -2.45 -22.82 -0.60
C GLU A 191 -2.79 -24.14 -1.31
N ILE A 192 -3.95 -24.22 -1.97
CA ILE A 192 -4.29 -25.37 -2.82
C ILE A 192 -3.29 -25.52 -3.98
N GLU A 193 -2.92 -24.40 -4.62
CA GLU A 193 -1.89 -24.41 -5.67
C GLU A 193 -0.55 -24.92 -5.14
N ARG A 194 -0.15 -24.50 -3.92
CA ARG A 194 1.05 -25.01 -3.23
C ARG A 194 0.98 -26.51 -3.02
N GLN A 195 -0.12 -27.02 -2.46
CA GLN A 195 -0.27 -28.44 -2.17
C GLN A 195 -0.22 -29.29 -3.46
N ALA A 196 -0.89 -28.84 -4.53
CA ALA A 196 -0.85 -29.51 -5.82
C ALA A 196 0.56 -29.52 -6.45
N ASN A 197 1.37 -28.47 -6.21
CA ASN A 197 2.76 -28.44 -6.64
C ASN A 197 3.62 -29.41 -5.83
N ILE A 198 3.41 -29.52 -4.53
CA ILE A 198 4.11 -30.48 -3.66
C ILE A 198 3.80 -31.93 -4.08
N GLU A 199 2.53 -32.25 -4.34
CA GLU A 199 2.11 -33.58 -4.80
C GLU A 199 2.76 -33.96 -6.14
N LYS A 200 2.92 -33.00 -7.06
CA LYS A 200 3.63 -33.21 -8.34
C LYS A 200 5.13 -33.44 -8.18
N MET A 201 5.74 -32.94 -7.11
CA MET A 201 7.17 -33.08 -6.85
C MET A 201 7.54 -34.45 -6.29
N GLY A 202 6.58 -35.25 -5.80
CA GLY A 202 6.81 -36.65 -5.40
C GLY A 202 7.78 -36.83 -4.23
N LEU A 203 7.90 -35.82 -3.36
CA LEU A 203 8.82 -35.82 -2.21
C LEU A 203 8.47 -36.92 -1.19
N SER A 204 9.49 -37.57 -0.63
CA SER A 204 9.34 -38.59 0.41
C SER A 204 9.03 -37.97 1.80
N GLU A 205 8.38 -38.71 2.71
CA GLU A 205 7.98 -38.21 4.05
C GLU A 205 9.15 -37.68 4.90
N ASP A 206 10.40 -38.08 4.59
CA ASP A 206 11.62 -37.72 5.33
C ASP A 206 12.41 -36.56 4.70
N GLU A 207 12.05 -36.09 3.50
CA GLU A 207 12.68 -34.93 2.86
C GLU A 207 11.96 -33.65 3.24
N SER A 208 12.70 -32.67 3.80
CA SER A 208 12.14 -31.36 4.04
C SER A 208 11.67 -30.79 2.68
N PRO A 209 10.39 -30.43 2.52
CA PRO A 209 9.90 -29.93 1.25
C PRO A 209 10.47 -28.55 0.93
N TYR A 210 11.27 -27.97 1.83
CA TYR A 210 11.71 -26.59 1.77
C TYR A 210 13.07 -26.42 1.09
N GLN A 211 13.15 -25.54 0.09
CA GLN A 211 14.36 -25.18 -0.65
C GLN A 211 15.27 -24.20 0.11
N GLY A 212 14.78 -23.63 1.21
CA GLY A 212 15.51 -22.71 2.08
C GLY A 212 14.60 -22.06 3.11
N THR A 213 15.20 -21.40 4.09
CA THR A 213 14.53 -20.66 5.16
C THR A 213 14.71 -19.16 4.96
N VAL A 214 13.61 -18.40 4.93
CA VAL A 214 13.59 -16.94 4.75
C VAL A 214 13.02 -16.30 6.02
N VAL A 215 13.82 -15.46 6.68
CA VAL A 215 13.31 -14.58 7.75
C VAL A 215 12.86 -13.27 7.12
N ILE A 216 11.59 -12.91 7.28
CA ILE A 216 11.03 -11.67 6.73
C ILE A 216 10.50 -10.77 7.84
N ALA A 217 10.75 -9.47 7.72
CA ALA A 217 10.31 -8.48 8.71
C ALA A 217 10.02 -7.12 8.08
N THR A 218 9.00 -6.42 8.57
CA THR A 218 8.88 -4.97 8.33
C THR A 218 9.75 -4.25 9.36
N VAL A 219 10.65 -3.39 8.85
CA VAL A 219 11.69 -2.76 9.68
C VAL A 219 11.12 -1.88 10.80
N LYS A 220 11.98 -1.57 11.77
CA LYS A 220 11.65 -0.74 12.92
C LYS A 220 10.96 0.57 12.52
N GLY A 221 9.91 0.92 13.25
CA GLY A 221 9.16 2.17 13.01
C GLY A 221 8.16 2.10 11.86
N ASP A 222 8.08 0.99 11.13
CA ASP A 222 7.16 0.78 10.02
C ASP A 222 6.13 -0.32 10.34
N VAL A 223 4.86 -0.03 10.05
CA VAL A 223 3.69 -0.87 10.38
C VAL A 223 3.08 -1.55 9.15
N HIS A 224 3.59 -1.26 7.95
CA HIS A 224 2.97 -1.72 6.71
C HIS A 224 3.33 -3.17 6.44
N ASP A 225 2.31 -4.04 6.30
CA ASP A 225 2.47 -5.49 6.26
C ASP A 225 1.87 -6.17 5.04
N ILE A 226 0.99 -5.51 4.28
CA ILE A 226 0.24 -6.15 3.18
C ILE A 226 1.19 -6.77 2.15
N GLY A 227 2.16 -5.99 1.64
CA GLY A 227 3.14 -6.49 0.66
C GLY A 227 4.02 -7.61 1.24
N LYS A 228 4.51 -7.43 2.47
CA LYS A 228 5.30 -8.45 3.19
C LYS A 228 4.55 -9.79 3.28
N ASN A 229 3.27 -9.75 3.67
CA ASN A 229 2.46 -10.96 3.85
C ASN A 229 2.21 -11.65 2.50
N ILE A 230 2.03 -10.90 1.41
CA ILE A 230 1.93 -11.47 0.06
C ILE A 230 3.24 -12.18 -0.30
N VAL A 231 4.40 -11.54 -0.10
CA VAL A 231 5.71 -12.15 -0.35
C VAL A 231 5.89 -13.42 0.48
N ALA A 232 5.52 -13.40 1.76
CA ALA A 232 5.61 -14.56 2.65
C ALA A 232 4.77 -15.75 2.15
N VAL A 233 3.53 -15.49 1.73
CA VAL A 233 2.66 -16.53 1.16
C VAL A 233 3.23 -17.05 -0.16
N VAL A 234 3.70 -16.17 -1.04
CA VAL A 234 4.27 -16.56 -2.33
C VAL A 234 5.54 -17.38 -2.17
N LEU A 235 6.44 -17.00 -1.27
CA LEU A 235 7.63 -17.81 -0.93
C LEU A 235 7.23 -19.17 -0.35
N GLY A 236 6.24 -19.20 0.55
CA GLY A 236 5.66 -20.46 1.05
C GLY A 236 5.11 -21.34 -0.07
N CYS A 237 4.39 -20.76 -1.04
CA CYS A 237 3.87 -21.45 -2.22
C CYS A 237 4.95 -22.02 -3.14
N ASN A 238 6.18 -21.50 -3.05
CA ASN A 238 7.36 -21.98 -3.78
C ASN A 238 8.33 -22.69 -2.84
N ASN A 239 7.80 -23.35 -1.81
CA ASN A 239 8.55 -24.27 -0.98
C ASN A 239 9.69 -23.61 -0.21
N PHE A 240 9.54 -22.37 0.25
CA PHE A 240 10.44 -21.79 1.25
C PHE A 240 9.80 -21.85 2.64
N LYS A 241 10.60 -22.15 3.67
CA LYS A 241 10.17 -21.97 5.07
C LYS A 241 10.24 -20.48 5.39
N VAL A 242 9.09 -19.83 5.57
CA VAL A 242 9.06 -18.39 5.87
C VAL A 242 8.83 -18.17 7.36
N VAL A 243 9.72 -17.41 8.00
CA VAL A 243 9.61 -16.96 9.38
C VAL A 243 9.33 -15.47 9.37
N ASP A 244 8.07 -15.10 9.62
CA ASP A 244 7.62 -13.71 9.63
C ASP A 244 7.69 -13.12 11.04
N LEU A 245 8.54 -12.10 11.23
CA LEU A 245 8.73 -11.41 12.50
C LEU A 245 7.74 -10.26 12.74
N GLY A 246 6.81 -10.06 11.81
CA GLY A 246 5.78 -9.03 11.89
C GLY A 246 6.29 -7.64 11.48
N VAL A 247 5.83 -6.63 12.22
CA VAL A 247 6.07 -5.22 11.93
C VAL A 247 6.79 -4.51 13.05
N MET A 248 7.38 -3.36 12.73
CA MET A 248 8.19 -2.56 13.65
C MET A 248 9.33 -3.38 14.29
N THR A 249 9.87 -4.36 13.58
CA THR A 249 10.83 -5.32 14.14
C THR A 249 12.22 -4.67 14.29
N PRO A 250 12.80 -4.63 15.51
CA PRO A 250 14.16 -4.13 15.73
C PRO A 250 15.21 -4.96 15.00
N CYS A 251 16.32 -4.32 14.60
CA CYS A 251 17.44 -4.96 13.91
C CYS A 251 17.99 -6.17 14.69
N GLU A 252 18.12 -6.05 16.01
CA GLU A 252 18.66 -7.13 16.85
C GLU A 252 17.78 -8.39 16.79
N ASN A 253 16.46 -8.22 16.73
CA ASN A 253 15.52 -9.33 16.64
C ASN A 253 15.57 -10.01 15.26
N ILE A 254 15.75 -9.23 14.19
CA ILE A 254 15.89 -9.77 12.83
C ILE A 254 17.14 -10.65 12.75
N ILE A 255 18.28 -10.11 13.20
CA ILE A 255 19.56 -10.85 13.20
C ILE A 255 19.48 -12.08 14.09
N LYS A 256 18.92 -11.94 15.30
CA LYS A 256 18.77 -13.05 16.24
C LYS A 256 17.93 -14.18 15.64
N ALA A 257 16.77 -13.86 15.08
CA ALA A 257 15.91 -14.85 14.45
C ALA A 257 16.59 -15.52 13.25
N ALA A 258 17.32 -14.76 12.43
CA ALA A 258 18.08 -15.33 11.31
C ALA A 258 19.12 -16.37 11.77
N ILE A 259 19.77 -16.13 12.90
CA ILE A 259 20.73 -17.08 13.49
C ILE A 259 20.01 -18.29 14.10
N GLU A 260 18.96 -18.06 14.89
CA GLU A 260 18.20 -19.12 15.59
C GLU A 260 17.52 -20.08 14.60
N GLU A 261 16.93 -19.54 13.54
CA GLU A 261 16.21 -20.30 12.51
C GLU A 261 17.13 -20.83 11.41
N LYS A 262 18.44 -20.52 11.46
CA LYS A 262 19.42 -20.81 10.41
C LYS A 262 18.91 -20.37 9.04
N ALA A 263 18.49 -19.11 8.97
CA ALA A 263 17.93 -18.55 7.75
C ALA A 263 18.97 -18.54 6.63
N ASP A 264 18.53 -18.90 5.43
CA ASP A 264 19.31 -18.79 4.20
C ASP A 264 19.17 -17.39 3.59
N PHE A 265 18.09 -16.67 3.93
CA PHE A 265 17.81 -15.32 3.44
C PHE A 265 17.20 -14.43 4.53
N ILE A 266 17.50 -13.13 4.49
CA ILE A 266 16.77 -12.11 5.25
C ILE A 266 16.03 -11.20 4.29
N GLY A 267 14.72 -11.03 4.45
CA GLY A 267 13.88 -10.10 3.70
C GLY A 267 13.44 -8.92 4.56
N LEU A 268 13.75 -7.70 4.13
CA LEU A 268 13.29 -6.46 4.76
C LEU A 268 12.20 -5.80 3.95
N SER A 269 11.11 -5.45 4.62
CA SER A 269 10.00 -4.68 4.06
C SER A 269 9.98 -3.26 4.62
N GLY A 270 9.75 -2.28 3.74
CA GLY A 270 9.58 -0.88 4.13
C GLY A 270 8.70 -0.11 3.15
N LEU A 271 7.77 0.68 3.68
CA LEU A 271 6.86 1.52 2.91
C LEU A 271 7.13 3.01 3.14
N ILE A 272 7.68 3.44 4.27
CA ILE A 272 7.93 4.86 4.55
C ILE A 272 9.41 5.25 4.40
N THR A 273 9.69 6.54 4.15
CA THR A 273 11.07 7.03 3.96
C THR A 273 12.03 6.69 5.12
N PRO A 274 11.64 6.82 6.41
CA PRO A 274 12.50 6.41 7.53
C PRO A 274 12.90 4.92 7.50
N SER A 275 12.11 4.06 6.86
CA SER A 275 12.41 2.63 6.72
C SER A 275 13.67 2.37 5.91
N LEU A 276 14.00 3.26 4.98
CA LEU A 276 15.21 3.14 4.15
C LEU A 276 16.49 3.27 4.98
N ASP A 277 16.51 4.19 5.94
CA ASP A 277 17.65 4.35 6.86
C ASP A 277 17.79 3.15 7.80
N GLU A 278 16.68 2.58 8.25
CA GLU A 278 16.67 1.35 9.05
C GLU A 278 17.19 0.15 8.24
N MET A 279 16.86 0.03 6.95
CA MET A 279 17.43 -1.02 6.09
C MET A 279 18.95 -0.87 5.93
N VAL A 280 19.46 0.35 5.79
CA VAL A 280 20.90 0.64 5.78
C VAL A 280 21.54 0.25 7.12
N HIS A 281 20.85 0.49 8.24
CA HIS A 281 21.31 0.10 9.56
C HIS A 281 21.40 -1.43 9.70
N VAL A 282 20.37 -2.17 9.28
CA VAL A 282 20.38 -3.64 9.31
C VAL A 282 21.54 -4.20 8.50
N ALA A 283 21.79 -3.70 7.29
CA ALA A 283 22.92 -4.15 6.46
C ALA A 283 24.29 -3.97 7.15
N LYS A 284 24.49 -2.83 7.82
CA LYS A 284 25.72 -2.57 8.61
C LYS A 284 25.85 -3.54 9.77
N GLU A 285 24.76 -3.79 10.48
CA GLU A 285 24.77 -4.67 11.64
C GLU A 285 24.97 -6.15 11.24
N MET A 286 24.38 -6.59 10.14
CA MET A 286 24.63 -7.91 9.54
C MET A 286 26.13 -8.12 9.25
N ASN A 287 26.78 -7.11 8.66
CA ASN A 287 28.24 -7.16 8.46
C ASN A 287 29.00 -7.21 9.79
N ARG A 288 28.62 -6.37 10.77
CA ARG A 288 29.28 -6.29 12.08
C ARG A 288 29.24 -7.61 12.84
N VAL A 289 28.15 -8.37 12.74
CA VAL A 289 28.01 -9.69 13.38
C VAL A 289 28.58 -10.84 12.54
N GLY A 290 29.04 -10.57 11.32
CA GLY A 290 29.62 -11.57 10.42
C GLY A 290 28.60 -12.50 9.78
N LEU A 291 27.35 -12.06 9.59
CA LEU A 291 26.39 -12.79 8.76
C LEU A 291 26.84 -12.76 7.29
N ASN A 292 26.60 -13.85 6.57
CA ASN A 292 27.04 -14.04 5.18
C ASN A 292 25.91 -14.46 4.23
N ILE A 293 24.67 -14.44 4.70
CA ILE A 293 23.48 -14.79 3.94
C ILE A 293 22.95 -13.59 3.13
N PRO A 294 22.32 -13.79 1.97
CA PRO A 294 21.77 -12.69 1.17
C PRO A 294 20.71 -11.86 1.90
N LEU A 295 20.70 -10.56 1.60
CA LEU A 295 19.74 -9.58 2.09
C LEU A 295 18.81 -9.12 0.96
N LEU A 296 17.52 -9.36 1.10
CA LEU A 296 16.49 -8.95 0.15
C LEU A 296 15.80 -7.68 0.65
N ILE A 297 15.73 -6.67 -0.21
CA ILE A 297 15.13 -5.36 0.08
C ILE A 297 13.86 -5.19 -0.75
N GLY A 298 12.72 -4.94 -0.10
CA GLY A 298 11.44 -4.78 -0.77
C GLY A 298 10.51 -3.78 -0.08
N GLY A 299 9.45 -3.40 -0.80
CA GLY A 299 8.42 -2.46 -0.33
C GLY A 299 8.33 -1.18 -1.17
N ALA A 300 7.24 -0.43 -1.02
CA ALA A 300 6.83 0.56 -2.02
C ALA A 300 7.80 1.76 -2.19
N THR A 301 8.53 2.14 -1.15
CA THR A 301 9.51 3.23 -1.21
C THR A 301 10.93 2.77 -1.51
N THR A 302 11.16 1.46 -1.60
CA THR A 302 12.48 0.94 -1.97
C THR A 302 12.68 1.03 -3.48
N SER A 303 13.95 1.14 -3.89
CA SER A 303 14.31 1.18 -5.31
C SER A 303 15.65 0.49 -5.54
N LYS A 304 15.89 0.05 -6.77
CA LYS A 304 17.17 -0.51 -7.21
C LYS A 304 18.31 0.47 -6.93
N THR A 305 18.14 1.73 -7.31
CA THR A 305 19.13 2.79 -7.12
C THR A 305 19.45 3.04 -5.64
N HIS A 306 18.45 3.15 -4.77
CA HIS A 306 18.71 3.33 -3.33
C HIS A 306 19.46 2.12 -2.75
N THR A 307 19.04 0.91 -3.14
CA THR A 307 19.66 -0.33 -2.68
C THR A 307 21.13 -0.42 -3.09
N ALA A 308 21.43 -0.16 -4.36
CA ALA A 308 22.79 -0.15 -4.92
C ALA A 308 23.70 0.90 -4.25
N VAL A 309 23.20 2.14 -4.05
CA VAL A 309 24.04 3.26 -3.61
C VAL A 309 24.18 3.34 -2.09
N LYS A 310 23.14 2.95 -1.32
CA LYS A 310 23.08 3.19 0.13
C LYS A 310 23.16 1.94 0.98
N ILE A 311 22.60 0.82 0.51
CA ILE A 311 22.48 -0.42 1.31
C ILE A 311 23.60 -1.40 0.96
N SER A 312 23.74 -1.77 -0.31
CA SER A 312 24.74 -2.75 -0.80
C SER A 312 26.16 -2.46 -0.32
N PRO A 313 26.69 -1.21 -0.36
CA PRO A 313 28.06 -0.91 0.07
C PRO A 313 28.30 -1.08 1.58
N ARG A 314 27.26 -1.38 2.37
CA ARG A 314 27.36 -1.60 3.82
C ARG A 314 27.49 -3.07 4.19
N TYR A 315 27.24 -3.97 3.25
CA TYR A 315 27.23 -5.41 3.48
C TYR A 315 27.96 -6.12 2.32
N PRO A 316 29.06 -6.85 2.59
CA PRO A 316 29.91 -7.42 1.53
C PRO A 316 29.30 -8.64 0.83
N HIS A 317 28.14 -9.12 1.30
CA HIS A 317 27.42 -10.25 0.73
C HIS A 317 26.19 -9.74 -0.07
N PRO A 318 25.55 -10.59 -0.89
CA PRO A 318 24.54 -10.13 -1.84
C PRO A 318 23.40 -9.33 -1.18
N VAL A 319 23.15 -8.12 -1.69
CA VAL A 319 22.00 -7.29 -1.35
C VAL A 319 21.18 -7.10 -2.62
N VAL A 320 19.94 -7.58 -2.63
CA VAL A 320 19.11 -7.57 -3.84
C VAL A 320 17.82 -6.80 -3.60
N HIS A 321 17.52 -5.85 -4.48
CA HIS A 321 16.21 -5.20 -4.55
C HIS A 321 15.19 -6.11 -5.26
N CYS A 322 14.14 -6.49 -4.56
CA CYS A 322 13.02 -7.26 -5.10
C CYS A 322 11.83 -6.34 -5.38
N LEU A 323 11.44 -6.22 -6.65
CA LEU A 323 10.34 -5.35 -7.06
C LEU A 323 8.97 -5.83 -6.56
N ASP A 324 8.73 -7.13 -6.63
CA ASP A 324 7.45 -7.75 -6.34
C ASP A 324 7.62 -9.16 -5.73
N ALA A 325 6.51 -9.78 -5.33
CA ALA A 325 6.51 -11.10 -4.71
C ALA A 325 6.96 -12.21 -5.66
N SER A 326 6.53 -12.14 -6.93
CA SER A 326 6.92 -13.11 -7.95
C SER A 326 8.44 -13.11 -8.19
N LYS A 327 9.06 -11.93 -8.32
CA LYS A 327 10.51 -11.79 -8.48
C LYS A 327 11.28 -12.22 -7.23
N SER A 328 10.70 -12.07 -6.04
CA SER A 328 11.35 -12.53 -4.80
C SER A 328 11.65 -14.03 -4.83
N VAL A 329 10.75 -14.84 -5.42
CA VAL A 329 10.97 -16.28 -5.59
C VAL A 329 12.14 -16.54 -6.54
N VAL A 330 12.15 -15.87 -7.70
CA VAL A 330 13.20 -16.05 -8.71
C VAL A 330 14.56 -15.71 -8.11
N VAL A 331 14.66 -14.60 -7.38
CA VAL A 331 15.91 -14.20 -6.70
C VAL A 331 16.36 -15.26 -5.69
N CYS A 332 15.47 -15.74 -4.82
CA CYS A 332 15.83 -16.79 -3.86
C CYS A 332 16.30 -18.07 -4.57
N SER A 333 15.57 -18.54 -5.59
CA SER A 333 15.93 -19.74 -6.35
C SER A 333 17.28 -19.58 -7.07
N SER A 334 17.52 -18.44 -7.73
CA SER A 334 18.80 -18.17 -8.41
C SER A 334 19.98 -18.07 -7.45
N LEU A 335 19.77 -17.55 -6.24
CA LEU A 335 20.81 -17.47 -5.22
C LEU A 335 21.08 -18.81 -4.52
N SER A 336 20.10 -19.71 -4.50
CA SER A 336 20.24 -21.08 -3.97
C SER A 336 20.87 -22.06 -4.97
N ASP A 337 20.81 -21.79 -6.28
CA ASP A 337 21.35 -22.67 -7.32
C ASP A 337 22.84 -22.38 -7.58
N GLU A 338 23.72 -23.32 -7.21
CA GLU A 338 25.18 -23.18 -7.38
C GLU A 338 25.62 -22.94 -8.83
N THR A 339 24.84 -23.38 -9.83
CA THR A 339 25.21 -23.23 -11.24
C THR A 339 24.86 -21.85 -11.82
N VAL A 340 23.82 -21.22 -11.27
CA VAL A 340 23.28 -19.94 -11.75
C VAL A 340 23.72 -18.77 -10.86
N ARG A 341 24.01 -19.03 -9.59
CA ARG A 341 24.33 -18.03 -8.58
C ARG A 341 25.43 -17.07 -9.00
N ASP A 342 26.57 -17.58 -9.47
CA ASP A 342 27.72 -16.72 -9.78
C ASP A 342 27.42 -15.79 -10.96
N ALA A 343 26.73 -16.30 -12.00
CA ALA A 343 26.29 -15.49 -13.12
C ALA A 343 25.28 -14.41 -12.68
N PHE A 344 24.30 -14.80 -11.86
CA PHE A 344 23.31 -13.86 -11.32
C PHE A 344 23.95 -12.75 -10.48
N LEU A 345 24.96 -13.07 -9.66
CA LEU A 345 25.67 -12.08 -8.85
C LEU A 345 26.53 -11.15 -9.72
N GLN A 346 27.11 -11.65 -10.80
CA GLN A 346 27.83 -10.81 -11.75
C GLN A 346 26.87 -9.81 -12.40
N ASP A 347 25.76 -10.30 -12.97
CA ASP A 347 24.74 -9.45 -13.60
C ASP A 347 24.22 -8.38 -12.62
N LEU A 348 23.97 -8.77 -11.36
CA LEU A 348 23.52 -7.84 -10.31
C LEU A 348 24.54 -6.74 -10.00
N ASN A 349 25.83 -7.09 -9.97
CA ASN A 349 26.88 -6.12 -9.66
C ASN A 349 27.07 -5.12 -10.81
N GLU A 350 27.08 -5.59 -12.06
CA GLU A 350 27.09 -4.73 -13.24
C GLU A 350 25.89 -3.77 -13.21
N ASP A 351 24.71 -4.31 -12.90
CA ASP A 351 23.47 -3.57 -12.73
C ASP A 351 23.48 -2.51 -11.62
N TYR A 352 24.40 -2.59 -10.66
CA TYR A 352 24.52 -1.68 -9.51
C TYR A 352 25.68 -0.68 -9.66
N GLU A 353 26.58 -0.91 -10.61
CA GLU A 353 27.65 0.00 -10.99
C GLU A 353 27.18 1.07 -12.00
N ASP A 354 26.19 0.74 -12.83
CA ASP A 354 25.45 1.65 -13.73
C ASP A 354 24.43 2.53 -12.98
#